data_AF-A0A958HFP0-F1
#
_entry.id   AF-A0A958HFP0-F1
#
_cell.length_a   1.000
_cell.length_b   1.000
_cell.length_c   1.000
_cell.angle_alpha   90.00
_cell.angle_beta   90.00
_cell.angle_gamma   90.00
#
_symmetry.space_group_name_H-M   'P 1'
#
loop_
_entity.id
_entity.type
_entity.pdbx_description
1 polymer ?
#
loop_
_entity_poly.entity_id
_entity_poly.type
_entity_poly.pdbx_seq_one_letter_code
_entity_poly.pdbx_strand_id
1 'polypeptide(L)'
;MNHTDFLPFRQIHLDFHTSELITGIGAEFDPDEFADTLARAHVNSITCFARCHHGWIYYDTALNPERRHPHLTRDLLREQIESCHARGIRVPIYTTVQWDHFTALEHPEWLCMDETGRIVGTPPFEAGFYRQLNVNSPYVDEFLKPHVREILDTLPVDGLFFDIVQPIPSTDPHTQKQMRA
;
A
#
# COMPACT_ATOMS: atom_id res chain seq x y z
N MET A 1 -1.76 12.76 -31.33
CA MET A 1 -0.70 11.74 -31.13
C MET A 1 -1.36 10.56 -30.45
N ASN A 2 -1.14 9.34 -30.94
CA ASN A 2 -1.65 8.15 -30.25
C ASN A 2 -0.99 8.07 -28.86
N HIS A 3 -1.79 7.92 -27.81
CA HIS A 3 -1.31 7.83 -26.42
C HIS A 3 -0.40 6.61 -26.15
N THR A 4 -0.21 5.72 -27.13
CA THR A 4 0.57 4.48 -27.01
C THR A 4 2.08 4.68 -27.10
N ASP A 5 2.57 5.79 -27.65
CA ASP A 5 4.02 6.00 -27.90
C ASP A 5 4.70 6.96 -26.90
N PHE A 6 3.95 7.46 -25.91
CA PHE A 6 4.48 8.38 -24.90
C PHE A 6 4.82 7.64 -23.60
N LEU A 7 6.12 7.44 -23.36
CA LEU A 7 6.62 6.97 -22.08
C LEU A 7 6.69 8.15 -21.09
N PRO A 8 6.01 8.07 -19.92
CA PRO A 8 6.08 9.12 -18.92
C PRO A 8 7.47 9.15 -18.24
N PHE A 9 8.31 10.13 -18.60
CA PHE A 9 9.69 10.26 -18.11
C PHE A 9 9.87 11.08 -16.83
N ARG A 10 8.84 11.80 -16.35
CA ARG A 10 8.96 12.69 -15.18
C ARG A 10 7.97 12.24 -14.12
N GLN A 11 8.48 11.36 -13.26
CA GLN A 11 7.68 10.62 -12.30
C GLN A 11 7.95 11.12 -10.88
N ILE A 12 6.92 11.06 -10.04
CA ILE A 12 7.03 11.28 -8.59
C ILE A 12 6.55 10.02 -7.87
N HIS A 13 7.27 9.62 -6.84
CA HIS A 13 6.74 8.73 -5.81
C HIS A 13 6.40 9.59 -4.59
N LEU A 14 5.11 9.69 -4.26
CA LEU A 14 4.65 10.50 -3.13
C LEU A 14 4.55 9.60 -1.90
N ASP A 15 5.60 9.58 -1.10
CA ASP A 15 5.62 8.81 0.14
C ASP A 15 4.51 9.30 1.10
N PHE A 16 3.60 8.41 1.50
CA PHE A 16 2.43 8.72 2.30
C PHE A 16 2.11 7.63 3.33
N HIS A 17 2.77 7.72 4.48
CA HIS A 17 2.60 6.81 5.62
C HIS A 17 2.08 7.56 6.86
N THR A 18 0.79 7.41 7.14
CA THR A 18 0.15 8.05 8.31
C THR A 18 -0.30 7.00 9.32
N SER A 19 0.11 7.16 10.58
CA SER A 19 -0.42 6.36 11.70
C SER A 19 -1.83 6.83 12.04
N GLU A 20 -2.62 5.97 12.68
CA GLU A 20 -3.93 6.25 13.25
C GLU A 20 -3.93 7.39 14.26
N LEU A 21 -2.78 7.74 14.85
CA LEU A 21 -2.67 8.87 15.79
C LEU A 21 -2.71 10.24 15.09
N ILE A 22 -2.56 10.28 13.75
CA ILE A 22 -2.59 11.52 12.98
C ILE A 22 -4.04 11.81 12.56
N THR A 23 -4.59 12.90 13.09
CA THR A 23 -5.96 13.34 12.80
C THR A 23 -5.99 14.32 11.62
N GLY A 24 -7.16 14.51 11.01
CA GLY A 24 -7.37 15.51 9.96
C GLY A 24 -6.65 15.22 8.63
N ILE A 25 -6.27 13.96 8.37
CA ILE A 25 -5.57 13.62 7.13
C ILE A 25 -6.44 13.93 5.90
N GLY A 26 -5.88 14.66 4.94
CA GLY A 26 -6.60 15.07 3.73
C GLY A 26 -7.77 16.04 3.96
N ALA A 27 -7.94 16.61 5.16
CA ALA A 27 -9.05 17.51 5.48
C ALA A 27 -9.05 18.79 4.62
N GLU A 28 -7.88 19.31 4.29
CA GLU A 28 -7.68 20.49 3.44
C GLU A 28 -7.18 20.11 2.03
N PHE A 29 -7.28 18.83 1.64
CA PHE A 29 -6.82 18.40 0.32
C PHE A 29 -7.73 18.97 -0.78
N ASP A 30 -7.12 19.65 -1.75
CA ASP A 30 -7.78 20.07 -2.99
C ASP A 30 -7.22 19.24 -4.15
N PRO A 31 -8.04 18.38 -4.78
CA PRO A 31 -7.58 17.52 -5.87
C PRO A 31 -7.17 18.32 -7.12
N ASP A 32 -7.79 19.47 -7.39
CA ASP A 32 -7.45 20.31 -8.54
C ASP A 32 -6.14 21.05 -8.29
N GLU A 33 -5.93 21.61 -7.09
CA GLU A 33 -4.65 22.23 -6.74
C GLU A 33 -3.49 21.21 -6.83
N PHE A 34 -3.72 19.99 -6.34
CA PHE A 34 -2.76 18.90 -6.41
C PHE A 34 -2.36 18.60 -7.85
N ALA A 35 -3.34 18.32 -8.71
CA ALA A 35 -3.05 17.92 -10.08
C ALA A 35 -2.57 19.09 -10.96
N ASP A 36 -3.06 20.32 -10.74
CA ASP A 36 -2.55 21.52 -11.40
C ASP A 36 -1.08 21.77 -11.04
N THR A 37 -0.71 21.53 -9.79
CA THR A 37 0.69 21.66 -9.34
C THR A 37 1.60 20.68 -10.07
N LEU A 38 1.16 19.42 -10.21
CA LEU A 38 1.88 18.41 -10.98
C LEU A 38 1.99 18.77 -12.47
N ALA A 39 0.90 19.25 -13.06
CA ALA A 39 0.85 19.65 -14.46
C ALA A 39 1.78 20.84 -14.75
N ARG A 40 1.77 21.88 -13.90
CA ARG A 40 2.70 23.02 -13.98
C ARG A 40 4.16 22.58 -13.82
N ALA A 41 4.41 21.52 -13.04
CA ALA A 41 5.74 20.93 -12.88
C ALA A 41 6.12 19.96 -14.01
N HIS A 42 5.28 19.80 -15.05
CA HIS A 42 5.44 18.86 -16.16
C HIS A 42 5.59 17.38 -15.74
N VAL A 43 5.05 17.03 -14.57
CA VAL A 43 4.98 15.63 -14.11
C VAL A 43 3.99 14.88 -14.99
N ASN A 44 4.36 13.68 -15.41
CA ASN A 44 3.51 12.82 -16.27
C ASN A 44 3.13 11.49 -15.61
N SER A 45 3.66 11.20 -14.43
CA SER A 45 3.19 10.11 -13.57
C SER A 45 3.44 10.42 -12.10
N ILE A 46 2.51 10.08 -11.22
CA ILE A 46 2.71 10.12 -9.76
C ILE A 46 2.21 8.84 -9.13
N THR A 47 3.02 8.20 -8.29
CA THR A 47 2.56 7.02 -7.53
C THR A 47 1.81 7.49 -6.29
N CYS A 48 0.56 7.06 -6.13
CA CYS A 48 -0.30 7.38 -4.98
C CYS A 48 -0.69 6.12 -4.19
N PHE A 49 -1.04 6.27 -2.91
CA PHE A 49 -1.12 5.16 -1.97
C PHE A 49 -2.55 4.63 -1.84
N ALA A 50 -2.74 3.34 -2.07
CA ALA A 50 -3.93 2.60 -1.64
C ALA A 50 -3.82 2.18 -0.18
N ARG A 51 -2.68 1.61 0.22
CA ARG A 51 -2.43 1.12 1.58
C ARG A 51 -0.98 1.36 2.01
N CYS A 52 -0.78 1.86 3.22
CA CYS A 52 0.52 2.27 3.75
C CYS A 52 1.12 1.23 4.73
N HIS A 53 2.37 1.40 5.17
CA HIS A 53 3.03 0.48 6.11
C HIS A 53 2.40 0.40 7.51
N HIS A 54 1.57 1.35 7.90
CA HIS A 54 0.74 1.22 9.11
C HIS A 54 -0.45 0.26 8.91
N GLY A 55 -0.74 -0.14 7.67
CA GLY A 55 -1.85 -1.02 7.29
C GLY A 55 -3.14 -0.29 6.92
N TRP A 56 -3.14 1.05 6.99
CA TRP A 56 -4.31 1.88 6.71
C TRP A 56 -4.54 2.10 5.21
N ILE A 57 -5.81 2.05 4.82
CA ILE A 57 -6.31 2.20 3.44
C ILE A 57 -6.83 3.63 3.22
N TYR A 58 -6.52 4.22 2.04
CA TYR A 58 -6.83 5.60 1.67
C TYR A 58 -7.91 5.76 0.58
N TYR A 59 -8.63 4.69 0.27
CA TYR A 59 -9.82 4.71 -0.57
C TYR A 59 -11.00 4.07 0.16
N ASP A 60 -12.21 4.25 -0.37
CA ASP A 60 -13.39 3.60 0.18
C ASP A 60 -13.40 2.11 -0.19
N THR A 61 -13.08 1.26 0.79
CA THR A 61 -13.03 -0.20 0.66
C THR A 61 -14.30 -0.83 1.25
N ALA A 62 -14.93 -1.73 0.50
CA ALA A 62 -16.06 -2.53 0.97
C ALA A 62 -15.58 -3.86 1.57
N LEU A 63 -14.42 -4.35 1.15
CA LEU A 63 -13.85 -5.60 1.59
C LEU A 63 -13.25 -5.51 3.00
N ASN A 64 -12.56 -4.41 3.32
CA ASN A 64 -11.91 -4.21 4.62
C ASN A 64 -12.22 -2.82 5.22
N PRO A 65 -13.50 -2.48 5.48
CA PRO A 65 -13.89 -1.15 5.97
C PRO A 65 -13.24 -0.78 7.30
N GLU A 66 -12.90 -1.77 8.14
CA GLU A 66 -12.18 -1.60 9.41
C GLU A 66 -10.73 -1.13 9.24
N ARG A 67 -10.16 -1.27 8.03
CA ARG A 67 -8.79 -0.86 7.70
C ARG A 67 -8.73 0.47 6.97
N ARG A 68 -9.86 1.13 6.72
CA ARG A 68 -9.85 2.50 6.21
C ARG A 68 -9.27 3.43 7.28
N HIS A 69 -8.37 4.34 6.91
CA HIS A 69 -7.71 5.19 7.90
C HIS A 69 -8.75 5.95 8.74
N PRO A 70 -8.71 5.87 10.09
CA PRO A 70 -9.82 6.28 10.96
C PRO A 70 -10.12 7.77 10.91
N HIS A 71 -9.13 8.58 10.53
CA HIS A 71 -9.26 10.04 10.40
C HIS A 71 -9.37 10.54 8.96
N LEU A 72 -9.61 9.65 8.00
CA LEU A 72 -9.90 10.04 6.62
C LEU A 72 -11.39 10.28 6.44
N THR A 73 -11.79 11.39 5.83
CA THR A 73 -13.20 11.75 5.64
C THR A 73 -13.66 11.70 4.19
N ARG A 74 -12.81 11.23 3.28
CA ARG A 74 -13.02 11.24 1.83
C ARG A 74 -12.33 10.07 1.13
N ASP A 75 -12.66 9.83 -0.13
CA ASP A 75 -11.97 8.83 -0.97
C ASP A 75 -10.72 9.47 -1.61
N LEU A 76 -9.67 9.65 -0.80
CA LEU A 76 -8.49 10.43 -1.17
C LEU A 76 -7.80 9.89 -2.42
N LEU A 77 -7.59 8.58 -2.51
CA LEU A 77 -6.92 7.99 -3.67
C LEU A 77 -7.77 8.16 -4.94
N ARG A 78 -9.09 7.94 -4.87
CA ARG A 78 -9.95 8.14 -6.06
C ARG A 78 -9.89 9.57 -6.55
N GLU A 79 -10.01 10.55 -5.66
CA GLU A 79 -9.95 11.96 -6.01
C GLU A 79 -8.60 12.36 -6.63
N GLN A 80 -7.49 11.81 -6.10
CA GLN A 80 -6.15 11.98 -6.69
C GLN A 80 -6.08 11.43 -8.10
N ILE A 81 -6.59 10.21 -8.32
CA ILE A 81 -6.57 9.55 -9.63
C ILE A 81 -7.40 10.35 -10.64
N GLU A 82 -8.65 10.66 -10.31
CA GLU A 82 -9.57 11.36 -11.22
C GLU A 82 -9.02 12.74 -11.65
N SER A 83 -8.50 13.51 -10.70
CA SER A 83 -7.94 14.83 -10.99
C SER A 83 -6.65 14.79 -11.81
N CYS A 84 -5.78 13.81 -11.54
CA CYS A 84 -4.56 13.59 -12.35
C CYS A 84 -4.90 13.13 -13.77
N HIS A 85 -5.84 12.20 -13.92
CA HIS A 85 -6.31 11.69 -15.21
C HIS A 85 -6.90 12.80 -16.07
N ALA A 86 -7.65 13.74 -15.48
CA ALA A 86 -8.18 14.91 -16.18
C ALA A 86 -7.09 15.79 -16.83
N ARG A 87 -5.85 15.72 -16.32
CA ARG A 87 -4.67 16.44 -16.82
C ARG A 87 -3.69 15.55 -17.59
N GLY A 88 -4.07 14.31 -17.88
CA GLY A 88 -3.24 13.35 -18.61
C GLY A 88 -2.04 12.82 -17.82
N ILE A 89 -2.11 12.86 -16.48
CA ILE A 89 -1.06 12.37 -15.57
C ILE A 89 -1.47 10.98 -15.09
N ARG A 90 -0.56 10.00 -15.23
CA ARG A 90 -0.81 8.62 -14.76
C ARG A 90 -0.64 8.51 -13.25
N VAL A 91 -1.42 7.64 -12.63
CA VAL A 91 -1.39 7.36 -11.19
C VAL A 91 -1.22 5.86 -10.93
N PRO A 92 0.01 5.31 -10.99
CA PRO A 92 0.29 3.99 -10.44
C PRO A 92 -0.08 3.93 -8.96
N ILE A 93 -0.63 2.81 -8.53
CA ILE A 93 -1.14 2.64 -7.17
C ILE A 93 -0.14 1.85 -6.34
N TYR A 94 0.32 2.47 -5.25
CA TYR A 94 1.14 1.84 -4.23
C TYR A 94 0.29 1.03 -3.26
N THR A 95 0.72 -0.19 -2.95
CA THR A 95 0.19 -0.95 -1.82
C THR A 95 1.29 -1.74 -1.13
N THR A 96 1.22 -1.79 0.20
CA THR A 96 2.24 -2.49 0.95
C THR A 96 2.11 -4.03 0.84
N VAL A 97 3.23 -4.76 0.88
CA VAL A 97 3.28 -6.23 0.83
C VAL A 97 3.83 -6.81 2.12
N GLN A 98 5.11 -6.63 2.44
CA GLN A 98 5.68 -7.32 3.61
C GLN A 98 5.70 -6.49 4.90
N TRP A 99 5.43 -5.18 4.84
CA TRP A 99 5.35 -4.31 6.02
C TRP A 99 3.95 -3.76 6.20
N ASP A 100 3.24 -4.23 7.22
CA ASP A 100 1.88 -3.80 7.50
C ASP A 100 1.62 -3.92 9.00
N HIS A 101 1.62 -2.78 9.70
CA HIS A 101 1.56 -2.75 11.15
C HIS A 101 0.26 -3.36 11.69
N PHE A 102 -0.88 -2.96 11.11
CA PHE A 102 -2.19 -3.47 11.45
C PHE A 102 -2.22 -5.00 11.32
N THR A 103 -1.83 -5.52 10.16
CA THR A 103 -1.81 -6.97 9.91
C THR A 103 -0.85 -7.69 10.85
N ALA A 104 0.32 -7.11 11.13
CA ALA A 104 1.28 -7.70 12.04
C ALA A 104 0.79 -7.78 13.49
N LEU A 105 -0.12 -6.90 13.91
CA LEU A 105 -0.74 -6.94 15.24
C LEU A 105 -1.90 -7.94 15.30
N GLU A 106 -2.76 -7.95 14.28
CA GLU A 106 -3.95 -8.81 14.25
C GLU A 106 -3.63 -10.26 13.90
N HIS A 107 -2.58 -10.49 13.12
CA HIS A 107 -2.16 -11.80 12.61
C HIS A 107 -0.66 -12.07 12.84
N PRO A 108 -0.20 -12.16 14.10
CA PRO A 108 1.20 -12.44 14.39
C PRO A 108 1.66 -13.81 13.84
N GLU A 109 0.74 -14.75 13.60
CA GLU A 109 1.00 -16.04 12.96
C GLU A 109 1.40 -15.94 11.48
N TRP A 110 1.17 -14.79 10.84
CA TRP A 110 1.62 -14.54 9.47
C TRP A 110 3.02 -13.93 9.37
N LEU A 111 3.69 -13.68 10.50
CA LEU A 111 5.01 -13.07 10.52
C LEU A 111 6.13 -14.08 10.24
N CYS A 112 7.21 -13.62 9.62
CA CYS A 112 8.43 -14.39 9.48
C CYS A 112 9.06 -14.65 10.86
N MET A 113 9.65 -15.84 11.03
CA MET A 113 10.43 -16.21 12.22
C MET A 113 11.89 -16.51 11.88
N ASP A 114 12.82 -16.03 12.69
CA ASP A 114 14.25 -16.31 12.57
C ASP A 114 14.62 -17.73 13.03
N GLU A 115 15.89 -18.12 12.91
CA GLU A 115 16.37 -19.45 13.30
C GLU A 115 16.25 -19.76 14.80
N THR A 116 16.01 -18.75 15.64
CA THR A 116 15.80 -18.88 17.08
C THR A 116 14.33 -18.90 17.47
N GLY A 117 13.43 -18.80 16.49
CA GLY A 117 11.98 -18.77 16.70
C GLY A 117 11.45 -17.40 17.13
N ARG A 118 12.19 -16.31 16.87
CA ARG A 118 11.73 -14.94 17.14
C ARG A 118 11.18 -14.29 15.88
N ILE A 119 10.31 -13.30 16.05
CA ILE A 119 9.78 -12.50 14.93
C ILE A 119 10.93 -11.77 14.23
N VAL A 120 10.96 -11.83 12.89
CA VAL A 120 11.88 -11.03 12.09
C VAL A 120 11.38 -9.58 12.03
N GLY A 121 12.23 -8.64 12.45
CA GLY A 121 11.93 -7.21 12.46
C GLY A 121 11.87 -6.62 13.86
N THR A 122 11.03 -5.59 14.06
CA THR A 122 10.86 -4.93 15.37
C THR A 122 10.30 -5.90 16.43
N PRO A 123 11.03 -6.16 17.54
CA PRO A 123 10.54 -7.00 18.63
C PRO A 123 9.29 -6.41 19.34
N PRO A 124 8.48 -7.23 20.04
CA PRO A 124 7.22 -6.78 20.66
C PRO A 124 7.34 -5.63 21.67
N PHE A 125 8.48 -5.50 22.35
CA PHE A 125 8.72 -4.47 23.36
C PHE A 125 9.56 -3.29 22.84
N GLU A 126 9.83 -3.23 21.54
CA GLU A 126 10.56 -2.13 20.91
C GLU A 126 9.62 -1.25 20.10
N ALA A 127 9.94 0.04 20.04
CA ALA A 127 9.21 0.97 19.20
C ALA A 127 9.51 0.72 17.72
N GLY A 128 8.45 0.65 16.90
CA GLY A 128 8.56 0.49 15.45
C GLY A 128 7.45 -0.37 14.87
N PHE A 129 7.32 -0.34 13.55
CA PHE A 129 6.32 -1.09 12.80
C PHE A 129 6.94 -2.02 11.74
N TYR A 130 8.24 -2.26 11.82
CA TYR A 130 9.03 -2.98 10.81
C TYR A 130 9.01 -4.49 11.05
N ARG A 131 7.83 -5.10 11.16
CA ARG A 131 7.66 -6.57 11.26
C ARG A 131 7.38 -7.15 9.88
N GLN A 132 8.05 -8.26 9.57
CA GLN A 132 8.04 -8.84 8.23
C GLN A 132 6.93 -9.86 8.09
N LEU A 133 5.98 -9.62 7.18
CA LEU A 133 4.97 -10.61 6.79
C LEU A 133 5.58 -11.69 5.89
N ASN A 134 5.22 -12.93 6.19
CA ASN A 134 5.64 -14.09 5.43
C ASN A 134 4.74 -14.28 4.21
N VAL A 135 5.31 -14.14 3.02
CA VAL A 135 4.62 -14.38 1.74
C VAL A 135 4.31 -15.86 1.46
N ASN A 136 4.76 -16.78 2.32
CA ASN A 136 4.37 -18.19 2.29
C ASN A 136 3.21 -18.51 3.24
N SER A 137 2.81 -17.56 4.09
CA SER A 137 1.68 -17.73 5.00
C SER A 137 0.34 -17.49 4.29
N PRO A 138 -0.80 -17.86 4.91
CA PRO A 138 -2.12 -17.60 4.33
C PRO A 138 -2.42 -16.12 4.06
N TYR A 139 -1.66 -15.19 4.65
CA TYR A 139 -1.68 -13.74 4.35
C TYR A 139 -1.86 -13.42 2.86
N VAL A 140 -1.13 -14.11 1.98
CA VAL A 140 -1.15 -13.82 0.55
C VAL A 140 -2.52 -14.12 -0.07
N ASP A 141 -3.11 -15.26 0.28
CA ASP A 141 -4.38 -15.72 -0.29
C ASP A 141 -5.60 -15.14 0.43
N GLU A 142 -5.51 -14.99 1.75
CA GLU A 142 -6.60 -14.53 2.61
C GLU A 142 -6.74 -13.00 2.63
N PHE A 143 -5.66 -12.25 2.42
CA PHE A 143 -5.71 -10.79 2.48
C PHE A 143 -5.10 -10.08 1.26
N LEU A 144 -3.84 -10.32 0.93
CA LEU A 144 -3.14 -9.52 -0.09
C LEU A 144 -3.79 -9.64 -1.47
N LYS A 145 -4.06 -10.86 -1.95
CA LYS A 145 -4.73 -11.08 -3.25
C LYS A 145 -6.14 -10.49 -3.29
N PRO A 146 -7.02 -10.71 -2.29
CA PRO A 146 -8.32 -10.04 -2.22
C PRO A 146 -8.21 -8.51 -2.25
N HIS A 147 -7.28 -7.91 -1.50
CA HIS A 147 -7.07 -6.46 -1.48
C HIS A 147 -6.61 -5.92 -2.84
N VAL A 148 -5.61 -6.55 -3.47
CA VAL A 148 -5.15 -6.15 -4.81
C VAL A 148 -6.25 -6.32 -5.85
N ARG A 149 -7.09 -7.35 -5.73
CA ARG A 149 -8.25 -7.53 -6.59
C ARG A 149 -9.26 -6.39 -6.42
N GLU A 150 -9.58 -5.98 -5.20
CA GLU A 150 -10.46 -4.84 -4.96
C GLU A 150 -9.93 -3.55 -5.60
N ILE A 151 -8.62 -3.28 -5.50
CA ILE A 151 -7.99 -2.14 -6.18
C ILE A 151 -8.24 -2.20 -7.70
N LEU A 152 -7.99 -3.36 -8.31
CA LEU A 152 -8.16 -3.57 -9.76
C LEU A 152 -9.63 -3.48 -10.20
N ASP A 153 -10.56 -3.93 -9.38
CA ASP A 153 -11.99 -3.97 -9.70
C ASP A 153 -12.68 -2.61 -9.49
N THR A 154 -12.15 -1.75 -8.61
CA THR A 154 -12.86 -0.53 -8.15
C THR A 154 -12.20 0.79 -8.56
N LEU A 155 -10.91 0.79 -8.93
CA LEU A 155 -10.14 1.99 -9.26
C LEU A 155 -9.62 1.95 -10.70
N PRO A 156 -9.47 3.09 -11.39
CA PRO A 156 -8.91 3.13 -12.73
C PRO A 156 -7.37 3.04 -12.68
N VAL A 157 -6.85 1.82 -12.67
CA VAL A 157 -5.42 1.52 -12.44
C VAL A 157 -4.55 1.73 -13.68
N ASP A 158 -3.53 2.59 -13.58
CA ASP A 158 -2.48 2.75 -14.61
C ASP A 158 -1.30 1.79 -14.44
N GLY A 159 -1.11 1.29 -13.22
CA GLY A 159 -0.02 0.42 -12.81
C GLY A 159 -0.04 0.15 -11.31
N LEU A 160 0.74 -0.82 -10.85
CA LEU A 160 0.86 -1.17 -9.43
C LEU A 160 2.31 -1.02 -8.97
N PHE A 161 2.49 -0.48 -7.77
CA PHE A 161 3.75 -0.48 -7.02
C PHE A 161 3.54 -1.36 -5.79
N PHE A 162 4.22 -2.50 -5.75
CA PHE A 162 4.23 -3.40 -4.59
C PHE A 162 5.47 -3.14 -3.72
N ASP A 163 5.28 -2.80 -2.45
CA ASP A 163 6.38 -2.41 -1.56
C ASP A 163 6.17 -2.91 -0.13
N ILE A 164 7.12 -3.34 0.67
CA ILE A 164 8.42 -3.85 0.34
C ILE A 164 8.27 -5.34 0.04
N VAL A 165 9.01 -5.82 -0.96
CA VAL A 165 9.08 -7.23 -1.36
C VAL A 165 10.55 -7.66 -1.34
N GLN A 166 10.88 -8.61 -0.49
CA GLN A 166 12.22 -9.11 -0.24
C GLN A 166 12.20 -10.64 0.00
N PRO A 167 13.26 -11.35 -0.42
CA PRO A 167 13.46 -12.74 -0.04
C PRO A 167 13.90 -12.80 1.44
N ILE A 168 12.95 -13.03 2.33
CA ILE A 168 13.19 -13.10 3.78
C ILE A 168 13.20 -14.57 4.21
N PRO A 169 14.34 -15.11 4.70
CA PRO A 169 14.36 -16.44 5.30
C PRO A 169 13.40 -16.50 6.49
N SER A 170 12.64 -17.59 6.59
CA SER A 170 11.73 -17.80 7.71
C SER A 170 11.71 -19.27 8.12
N THR A 171 11.73 -19.52 9.42
CA THR A 171 11.58 -20.85 10.03
C THR A 171 10.16 -21.10 10.53
N ASP A 172 9.19 -20.26 10.17
CA ASP A 172 7.80 -20.44 10.60
C ASP A 172 7.17 -21.74 10.05
N PRO A 173 6.11 -22.25 10.72
CA PRO A 173 5.46 -23.49 10.31
C PRO A 173 4.96 -23.50 8.86
N HIS A 174 4.53 -22.36 8.30
CA HIS A 174 4.06 -22.30 6.92
C HIS A 174 5.21 -22.51 5.94
N THR A 175 6.32 -21.78 6.12
CA THR A 175 7.51 -21.94 5.27
C THR A 175 8.10 -23.34 5.40
N GLN A 176 8.23 -23.86 6.63
CA GLN A 176 8.74 -25.24 6.83
C GLN A 176 7.86 -26.30 6.17
N LYS A 177 6.53 -26.15 6.23
CA LYS A 177 5.58 -27.09 5.60
C LYS A 177 5.75 -27.09 4.09
N GLN A 178 5.88 -25.92 3.46
CA GLN A 178 6.08 -25.83 2.01
C GLN A 178 7.42 -26.40 1.56
N MET A 179 8.50 -26.23 2.33
CA MET A 179 9.80 -26.82 2.00
C MET A 179 9.83 -28.34 2.07
N ARG A 180 8.90 -28.97 2.79
CA ARG A 180 8.80 -30.43 2.95
C ARG A 180 7.83 -31.09 1.96
N ALA A 181 7.06 -30.30 1.21
CA ALA A 181 6.07 -30.76 0.24
C ALA A 181 6.74 -31.06 -1.11
#